data_AF-A0A258SZF5-F1
#
_entry.id   AF-A0A258SZF5-F1
#
_cell.length_a   1.000
_cell.length_b   1.000
_cell.length_c   1.000
_cell.angle_alpha   90.00
_cell.angle_beta   90.00
_cell.angle_gamma   90.00
#
_symmetry.space_group_name_H-M   'P 1'
#
loop_
_entity.id
_entity.type
_entity.pdbx_description
1 polymer ?
#
loop_
_entity_poly.entity_id
_entity_poly.type
_entity_poly.pdbx_seq_one_letter_code
_entity_poly.pdbx_strand_id
1 'polypeptide(L)'
;YSECHKNDLHEHWRENMEVMAVRVTENASRTGEHYITNNRSEYYALMYSAMGAGVIIACMAMIKIVLAKYHFAPLTEGILFSLNYGLGFILIHILHFTVATKQPAMTAAAIAATIDSASDSKTKDMSGLVAMIANTTRSQLVAILGNVVIAIPMAILLSWGYLYITGQSFIDADKANGLLADIDPLHSGSVFYAGIAGVCLFLSGLIAGYHDNLAVYNKIPQRLRSVKLLQKVLGIARLDRIANYIGNNLGALAGNFYFGCLLGGMSAIGILLGLPFDIRHISFSSAFVGFASFTLDFALSWQTVAYCAVGLGLIAITNLTVSFSLALYVAMKSRKVRFGQWRLFIKSLAKRVNEHPGEFIFPPKKAKPLDEEA
;
A
#
# COMPACT_ATOMS: atom_id res chain seq x y z
N TYR A 1 5.02 -40.09 -20.30
CA TYR A 1 4.15 -38.95 -19.96
C TYR A 1 4.80 -37.57 -20.09
N SER A 2 6.13 -37.45 -20.20
CA SER A 2 6.82 -36.14 -20.28
C SER A 2 7.03 -35.58 -21.69
N GLU A 3 6.57 -36.25 -22.75
CA GLU A 3 6.89 -35.86 -24.14
C GLU A 3 5.79 -35.08 -24.88
N CYS A 4 4.54 -35.04 -24.38
CA CYS A 4 3.44 -34.31 -25.04
C CYS A 4 3.36 -32.81 -24.73
N HIS A 5 4.17 -32.29 -23.81
CA HIS A 5 4.09 -30.89 -23.34
C HIS A 5 5.31 -30.04 -23.70
N LYS A 6 6.13 -30.48 -24.66
CA LYS A 6 7.40 -29.82 -25.01
C LYS A 6 7.23 -28.44 -25.66
N ASN A 7 6.08 -28.20 -26.30
CA ASN A 7 5.79 -26.98 -27.08
C ASN A 7 4.56 -26.19 -26.58
N ASP A 8 3.99 -26.54 -25.42
CA ASP A 8 2.85 -25.79 -24.89
C ASP A 8 3.35 -24.53 -24.15
N LEU A 9 3.66 -23.50 -24.94
CA LEU A 9 4.16 -22.21 -24.44
C LEU A 9 3.20 -21.58 -23.42
N HIS A 10 1.90 -21.83 -23.54
CA HIS A 10 0.92 -21.33 -22.58
C HIS A 10 1.02 -22.06 -21.24
N GLU A 11 1.26 -23.37 -21.25
CA GLU A 11 1.48 -24.15 -20.04
C GLU A 11 2.83 -23.81 -19.37
N HIS A 12 3.93 -23.68 -20.13
CA HIS A 12 5.22 -23.22 -19.60
C HIS A 12 5.16 -21.79 -19.07
N TRP A 13 4.43 -20.91 -19.74
CA TRP A 13 4.19 -19.55 -19.26
C TRP A 13 3.38 -19.56 -17.97
N ARG A 14 2.33 -20.37 -17.90
CA ARG A 14 1.51 -20.56 -16.70
C ARG A 14 2.31 -21.11 -15.54
N GLU A 15 3.12 -22.15 -15.77
CA GLU A 15 3.99 -22.76 -14.74
C GLU A 15 5.08 -21.80 -14.27
N ASN A 16 5.74 -21.08 -15.19
CA ASN A 16 6.73 -20.06 -14.81
C ASN A 16 6.08 -18.88 -14.07
N MET A 17 4.89 -18.45 -14.48
CA MET A 17 4.12 -17.44 -13.75
C MET A 17 3.67 -17.95 -12.38
N GLU A 18 3.32 -19.24 -12.26
CA GLU A 18 2.92 -19.88 -11.00
C GLU A 18 4.11 -19.97 -10.05
N VAL A 19 5.27 -20.47 -10.51
CA VAL A 19 6.50 -20.53 -9.72
C VAL A 19 6.98 -19.13 -9.34
N MET A 20 6.88 -18.16 -10.25
CA MET A 20 7.21 -16.76 -9.96
C MET A 20 6.24 -16.19 -8.92
N ALA A 21 4.93 -16.43 -9.05
CA ALA A 21 3.93 -15.98 -8.09
C ALA A 21 4.17 -16.58 -6.70
N VAL A 22 4.51 -17.88 -6.59
CA VAL A 22 4.86 -18.54 -5.33
C VAL A 22 6.10 -17.88 -4.71
N ARG A 23 7.18 -17.67 -5.48
CA ARG A 23 8.42 -17.07 -4.93
C ARG A 23 8.28 -15.59 -4.57
N VAL A 24 7.49 -14.86 -5.33
CA VAL A 24 7.15 -13.45 -5.05
C VAL A 24 6.32 -13.36 -3.78
N THR A 25 5.34 -14.24 -3.61
CA THR A 25 4.48 -14.28 -2.43
C THR A 25 5.26 -14.73 -1.18
N GLU A 26 6.10 -15.76 -1.25
CA GLU A 26 6.91 -16.22 -0.11
C GLU A 26 7.90 -15.16 0.40
N ASN A 27 8.56 -14.43 -0.49
CA ASN A 27 9.45 -13.35 -0.06
C ASN A 27 8.67 -12.14 0.46
N ALA A 28 7.51 -11.81 -0.14
CA ALA A 28 6.62 -10.78 0.40
C ALA A 28 6.10 -11.13 1.80
N SER A 29 5.85 -12.42 2.09
CA SER A 29 5.48 -12.91 3.42
C SER A 29 6.56 -12.63 4.47
N ARG A 30 7.82 -12.95 4.18
CA ARG A 30 8.95 -12.78 5.12
C ARG A 30 9.17 -11.31 5.51
N THR A 31 8.92 -10.38 4.59
CA THR A 31 9.05 -8.94 4.84
C THR A 31 7.81 -8.36 5.55
N GLY A 32 6.68 -9.09 5.56
CA GLY A 32 5.40 -8.65 6.12
C GLY A 32 5.18 -8.95 7.61
N GLU A 33 5.87 -9.93 8.19
CA GLU A 33 5.65 -10.35 9.60
C GLU A 33 5.90 -9.22 10.61
N HIS A 34 6.85 -8.32 10.33
CA HIS A 34 7.16 -7.18 11.20
C HIS A 34 6.06 -6.10 11.27
N TYR A 35 5.01 -6.21 10.46
CA TYR A 35 3.93 -5.23 10.40
C TYR A 35 2.63 -5.67 11.10
N ILE A 36 2.58 -6.89 11.63
CA ILE A 36 1.41 -7.45 12.30
C ILE A 36 1.49 -7.12 13.79
N THR A 37 0.60 -6.24 14.26
CA THR A 37 0.60 -5.82 15.66
C THR A 37 -0.06 -6.89 16.54
N ASN A 38 0.65 -7.44 17.53
CA ASN A 38 0.15 -8.49 18.43
C ASN A 38 -0.31 -7.97 19.79
N ASN A 39 0.09 -6.73 20.14
CA ASN A 39 -0.23 -6.09 21.41
C ASN A 39 -0.56 -4.60 21.24
N ARG A 40 -0.99 -3.95 22.33
CA ARG A 40 -1.34 -2.52 22.34
C ARG A 40 -0.15 -1.61 22.09
N SER A 41 1.04 -1.94 22.58
CA SER A 41 2.24 -1.13 22.35
C SER A 41 2.63 -1.08 20.88
N GLU A 42 2.60 -2.22 20.19
CA GLU A 42 2.84 -2.32 18.75
C GLU A 42 1.76 -1.59 17.94
N TYR A 43 0.49 -1.65 18.39
CA TYR A 43 -0.61 -0.90 17.79
C TYR A 43 -0.35 0.62 17.82
N TYR A 44 0.07 1.18 18.96
CA TYR A 44 0.39 2.60 19.06
C TYR A 44 1.70 2.96 18.35
N ALA A 45 2.71 2.09 18.39
CA ALA A 45 3.95 2.30 17.65
C ALA A 45 3.69 2.37 16.13
N LEU A 46 2.83 1.49 15.60
CA LEU A 46 2.38 1.53 14.22
C LEU A 46 1.61 2.83 13.91
N MET A 47 0.72 3.25 14.82
CA MET A 47 0.00 4.51 14.67
C MET A 47 0.96 5.71 14.57
N TYR A 48 1.95 5.81 15.46
CA TYR A 48 2.94 6.90 15.44
C TYR A 48 3.81 6.87 14.17
N SER A 49 4.22 5.68 13.73
CA SER A 49 4.94 5.51 12.46
C SER A 49 4.09 5.95 11.26
N ALA A 50 2.79 5.66 11.27
CA ALA A 50 1.83 6.08 10.25
C ALA A 50 1.58 7.60 10.27
N MET A 51 1.49 8.19 11.44
CA MET A 51 1.40 9.65 11.61
C MET A 51 2.57 10.39 10.94
N GLY A 52 3.80 9.87 11.08
CA GLY A 52 4.97 10.41 10.39
C GLY A 52 4.86 10.36 8.85
N ALA A 53 4.27 9.29 8.31
CA ALA A 53 3.99 9.20 6.87
C ALA A 53 2.96 10.25 6.42
N GLY A 54 1.94 10.52 7.24
CA GLY A 54 0.91 11.54 6.97
C GLY A 54 1.51 12.93 6.71
N VAL A 55 2.56 13.31 7.45
CA VAL A 55 3.28 14.58 7.24
C VAL A 55 3.89 14.64 5.84
N ILE A 56 4.63 13.60 5.46
CA ILE A 56 5.32 13.54 4.16
C ILE A 56 4.31 13.50 3.01
N ILE A 57 3.21 12.77 3.18
CA ILE A 57 2.14 12.69 2.18
C ILE A 57 1.47 14.05 1.94
N ALA A 58 1.26 14.86 2.99
CA ALA A 58 0.74 16.21 2.84
C ALA A 58 1.71 17.10 2.02
N CYS A 59 3.02 16.99 2.26
CA CYS A 59 4.03 17.67 1.45
C CYS A 59 4.03 17.19 -0.01
N MET A 60 3.94 15.87 -0.25
CA MET A 60 3.84 15.30 -1.60
C MET A 60 2.58 15.80 -2.33
N ALA A 61 1.45 15.92 -1.63
CA ALA A 61 0.21 16.46 -2.17
C ALA A 61 0.35 17.95 -2.54
N MET A 62 1.03 18.74 -1.70
CA MET A 62 1.36 20.14 -1.99
C MET A 62 2.23 20.25 -3.27
N ILE A 63 3.29 19.44 -3.36
CA ILE A 63 4.18 19.41 -4.54
C ILE A 63 3.38 19.02 -5.80
N LYS A 64 2.47 18.04 -5.71
CA LYS A 64 1.60 17.65 -6.83
C LYS A 64 0.73 18.82 -7.30
N ILE A 65 0.12 19.55 -6.38
CA ILE A 65 -0.71 20.72 -6.71
C ILE A 65 0.15 21.80 -7.40
N VAL A 66 1.36 22.06 -6.91
CA VAL A 66 2.28 23.02 -7.53
C VAL A 66 2.67 22.57 -8.94
N LEU A 67 3.07 21.31 -9.11
CA LEU A 67 3.44 20.75 -10.41
C LEU A 67 2.28 20.83 -11.43
N ALA A 68 1.05 20.57 -10.99
CA ALA A 68 -0.14 20.66 -11.83
C ALA A 68 -0.42 22.10 -12.33
N LYS A 69 -0.03 23.13 -11.57
CA LYS A 69 -0.20 24.54 -11.98
C LYS A 69 0.71 24.95 -13.15
N TYR A 70 1.84 24.28 -13.34
CA TYR A 70 2.78 24.60 -14.41
C TYR A 70 2.36 24.05 -15.79
N HIS A 71 1.31 23.21 -15.84
CA HIS A 71 0.75 22.67 -17.08
C HIS A 71 1.79 22.12 -18.07
N PHE A 72 2.71 21.29 -17.58
CA PHE A 72 3.68 20.60 -18.44
C PHE A 72 2.97 19.68 -19.46
N ALA A 73 3.70 19.28 -20.50
CA ALA A 73 3.21 18.27 -21.42
C ALA A 73 2.82 16.97 -20.66
N PRO A 74 1.74 16.25 -21.05
CA PRO A 74 1.18 15.15 -20.24
C PRO A 74 2.18 14.08 -19.83
N LEU A 75 3.13 13.73 -20.70
CA LEU A 75 4.20 12.77 -20.39
C LEU A 75 5.16 13.32 -19.31
N THR A 76 5.52 14.60 -19.40
CA THR A 76 6.42 15.25 -18.44
C THR A 76 5.75 15.38 -17.08
N GLU A 77 4.47 15.79 -17.07
CA GLU A 77 3.67 15.86 -15.85
C GLU A 77 3.54 14.50 -15.18
N GLY A 78 3.24 13.44 -15.94
CA GLY A 78 3.19 12.07 -15.45
C GLY A 78 4.51 11.59 -14.85
N ILE A 79 5.65 11.93 -15.47
CA ILE A 79 6.98 11.62 -14.94
C ILE A 79 7.24 12.37 -13.63
N LEU A 80 6.91 13.66 -13.56
CA LEU A 80 7.12 14.48 -12.36
C LEU A 80 6.24 14.03 -11.19
N PHE A 81 4.97 13.69 -11.44
CA PHE A 81 4.09 13.09 -10.43
C PHE A 81 4.62 11.73 -9.97
N SER A 82 5.04 10.89 -10.90
CA SER A 82 5.64 9.58 -10.60
C SER A 82 6.89 9.71 -9.74
N LEU A 83 7.75 10.67 -10.04
CA LEU A 83 8.98 10.92 -9.29
C LEU A 83 8.69 11.50 -7.91
N ASN A 84 7.80 12.50 -7.81
CA ASN A 84 7.36 13.07 -6.54
C ASN A 84 6.84 11.97 -5.60
N TYR A 85 5.95 11.11 -6.11
CA TYR A 85 5.37 10.06 -5.31
C TYR A 85 6.34 8.92 -5.03
N GLY A 86 7.10 8.46 -6.03
CA GLY A 86 8.07 7.38 -5.89
C GLY A 86 9.18 7.71 -4.90
N LEU A 87 9.76 8.92 -4.99
CA LEU A 87 10.77 9.39 -4.04
C LEU A 87 10.17 9.65 -2.66
N GLY A 88 8.95 10.20 -2.58
CA GLY A 88 8.26 10.41 -1.31
C GLY A 88 8.00 9.10 -0.55
N PHE A 89 7.61 8.03 -1.25
CA PHE A 89 7.43 6.71 -0.63
C PHE A 89 8.75 6.04 -0.25
N ILE A 90 9.82 6.22 -1.02
CA ILE A 90 11.16 5.79 -0.61
C ILE A 90 11.55 6.52 0.69
N LEU A 91 11.33 7.83 0.77
CA LEU A 91 11.66 8.64 1.95
C LEU A 91 10.89 8.16 3.19
N ILE A 92 9.59 7.95 3.05
CA ILE A 92 8.74 7.37 4.11
C ILE A 92 9.32 6.04 4.61
N HIS A 93 9.72 5.16 3.68
CA HIS A 93 10.30 3.87 4.03
C HIS A 93 11.67 3.99 4.74
N ILE A 94 12.56 4.85 4.25
CA ILE A 94 13.89 5.08 4.85
C ILE A 94 13.77 5.67 6.27
N LEU A 95 12.75 6.50 6.51
CA LEU A 95 12.47 7.06 7.83
C LEU A 95 11.71 6.10 8.76
N HIS A 96 11.50 4.85 8.33
CA HIS A 96 10.74 3.83 9.08
C HIS A 96 9.29 4.25 9.40
N PHE A 97 8.72 5.13 8.59
CA PHE A 97 7.32 5.49 8.63
C PHE A 97 6.48 4.52 7.82
N THR A 98 5.20 4.39 8.19
CA THR A 98 4.32 3.36 7.62
C THR A 98 3.28 4.00 6.72
N VAL A 99 3.20 3.55 5.46
CA VAL A 99 2.07 3.88 4.59
C VAL A 99 1.03 2.80 4.69
N ALA A 100 -0.19 3.20 5.02
CA ALA A 100 -1.34 2.32 4.98
C ALA A 100 -1.50 1.63 3.62
N THR A 101 -2.09 0.43 3.61
CA THR A 101 -2.56 -0.35 2.44
C THR A 101 -1.54 -1.18 1.64
N LYS A 102 -0.25 -1.20 2.02
CA LYS A 102 0.75 -2.12 1.42
C LYS A 102 0.79 -3.51 2.03
N GLN A 103 0.51 -3.59 3.33
CA GLN A 103 0.62 -4.85 4.07
C GLN A 103 -0.50 -5.87 3.77
N PRO A 104 -1.72 -5.55 3.28
CA PRO A 104 -2.73 -6.57 2.99
C PRO A 104 -2.26 -7.54 1.90
N ALA A 105 -1.52 -7.04 0.91
CA ALA A 105 -1.00 -7.87 -0.17
C ALA A 105 0.09 -8.84 0.31
N MET A 106 0.94 -8.38 1.23
CA MET A 106 2.00 -9.20 1.81
C MET A 106 1.46 -10.22 2.82
N THR A 107 0.43 -9.88 3.60
CA THR A 107 -0.20 -10.85 4.50
C THR A 107 -0.96 -11.92 3.74
N ALA A 108 -1.69 -11.60 2.67
CA ALA A 108 -2.38 -12.61 1.86
C ALA A 108 -1.42 -13.69 1.31
N ALA A 109 -0.19 -13.29 0.98
CA ALA A 109 0.87 -14.20 0.59
C ALA A 109 1.34 -15.11 1.74
N ALA A 110 1.52 -14.55 2.95
CA ALA A 110 1.84 -15.31 4.17
C ALA A 110 0.76 -16.32 4.54
N ILE A 111 -0.50 -15.88 4.47
CA ILE A 111 -1.71 -16.66 4.71
C ILE A 111 -1.78 -17.88 3.78
N ALA A 112 -1.36 -17.74 2.52
CA ALA A 112 -1.36 -18.86 1.61
C ALA A 112 -0.24 -19.88 1.94
N ALA A 113 0.91 -19.41 2.46
CA ALA A 113 2.04 -20.28 2.80
C ALA A 113 1.74 -21.26 3.93
N THR A 114 0.89 -20.89 4.90
CA THR A 114 0.50 -21.79 5.98
C THR A 114 -0.37 -22.96 5.49
N ILE A 115 -1.23 -22.73 4.48
CA ILE A 115 -2.13 -23.76 3.90
C ILE A 115 -1.36 -24.94 3.30
N ASP A 116 -0.18 -24.71 2.74
CA ASP A 116 0.63 -25.73 2.05
C ASP A 116 1.24 -26.76 3.02
N SER A 117 1.37 -26.39 4.29
CA SER A 117 2.00 -27.22 5.33
C SER A 117 1.01 -28.12 6.08
N ALA A 118 -0.30 -27.88 5.95
CA ALA A 118 -1.33 -28.58 6.70
C ALA A 118 -1.97 -29.71 5.88
N SER A 119 -1.24 -30.82 5.74
CA SER A 119 -1.78 -32.02 5.10
C SER A 119 -2.76 -32.82 5.98
N ASP A 120 -2.85 -32.59 7.30
CA ASP A 120 -3.66 -33.46 8.19
C ASP A 120 -4.63 -32.80 9.20
N SER A 121 -4.59 -31.48 9.47
CA SER A 121 -5.53 -30.83 10.41
C SER A 121 -6.40 -29.74 9.76
N LYS A 122 -7.50 -30.16 9.12
CA LYS A 122 -8.40 -29.34 8.27
C LYS A 122 -9.08 -28.14 8.95
N THR A 123 -9.11 -28.07 10.29
CA THR A 123 -9.86 -27.05 11.06
C THR A 123 -8.96 -26.07 11.81
N LYS A 124 -7.81 -26.53 12.33
CA LYS A 124 -6.85 -25.73 13.13
C LYS A 124 -6.13 -24.68 12.28
N ASP A 125 -5.83 -25.04 11.02
CA ASP A 125 -5.13 -24.17 10.08
C ASP A 125 -6.02 -23.00 9.59
N MET A 126 -7.32 -23.27 9.43
CA MET A 126 -8.32 -22.27 9.03
C MET A 126 -8.54 -21.18 10.09
N SER A 127 -8.47 -21.52 11.39
CA SER A 127 -8.55 -20.54 12.48
C SER A 127 -7.32 -19.63 12.55
N GLY A 128 -6.12 -20.17 12.31
CA GLY A 128 -4.88 -19.39 12.24
C GLY A 128 -4.90 -18.38 11.08
N LEU A 129 -5.39 -18.81 9.92
CA LEU A 129 -5.64 -17.95 8.76
C LEU A 129 -6.56 -16.77 9.08
N VAL A 130 -7.71 -17.03 9.70
CA VAL A 130 -8.69 -15.97 10.04
C VAL A 130 -8.12 -15.00 11.08
N ALA A 131 -7.33 -15.49 12.05
CA ALA A 131 -6.64 -14.64 13.02
C ALA A 131 -5.59 -13.72 12.36
N MET A 132 -4.83 -14.23 11.38
CA MET A 132 -3.85 -13.44 10.64
C MET A 132 -4.51 -12.33 9.80
N ILE A 133 -5.69 -12.61 9.22
CA ILE A 133 -6.50 -11.61 8.52
C ILE A 133 -7.02 -10.55 9.49
N ALA A 134 -7.53 -10.96 10.65
CA ALA A 134 -8.00 -10.03 11.67
C ALA A 134 -6.88 -9.08 12.12
N ASN A 135 -5.69 -9.61 12.40
CA ASN A 135 -4.54 -8.80 12.79
C ASN A 135 -4.06 -7.87 11.67
N THR A 136 -4.14 -8.30 10.41
CA THR A 136 -3.80 -7.48 9.26
C THR A 136 -4.78 -6.35 9.08
N THR A 137 -6.09 -6.65 9.02
CA THR A 137 -7.15 -5.64 8.91
C THR A 137 -7.02 -4.60 10.02
N ARG A 138 -6.78 -5.02 11.26
CA ARG A 138 -6.53 -4.12 12.38
C ARG A 138 -5.32 -3.21 12.14
N SER A 139 -4.19 -3.78 11.75
CA SER A 139 -2.96 -3.02 11.49
C SER A 139 -3.15 -2.03 10.31
N GLN A 140 -3.95 -2.41 9.30
CA GLN A 140 -4.34 -1.51 8.21
C GLN A 140 -5.20 -0.35 8.68
N LEU A 141 -6.25 -0.62 9.45
CA LEU A 141 -7.14 0.42 9.95
C LEU A 141 -6.37 1.45 10.78
N VAL A 142 -5.45 1.00 11.63
CA VAL A 142 -4.54 1.88 12.39
C VAL A 142 -3.67 2.73 11.50
N ALA A 143 -2.99 2.10 10.53
CA ALA A 143 -2.11 2.83 9.63
C ALA A 143 -2.90 3.86 8.80
N ILE A 144 -4.11 3.51 8.33
CA ILE A 144 -4.99 4.44 7.63
C ILE A 144 -5.34 5.61 8.54
N LEU A 145 -5.82 5.34 9.75
CA LEU A 145 -6.18 6.38 10.71
C LEU A 145 -4.98 7.30 11.04
N GLY A 146 -3.79 6.73 11.29
CA GLY A 146 -2.58 7.48 11.58
C GLY A 146 -2.18 8.42 10.44
N ASN A 147 -2.21 7.92 9.20
CA ASN A 147 -1.96 8.73 8.02
C ASN A 147 -2.97 9.88 7.90
N VAL A 148 -4.27 9.58 8.02
CA VAL A 148 -5.37 10.54 7.80
C VAL A 148 -5.39 11.63 8.87
N VAL A 149 -5.26 11.25 10.14
CA VAL A 149 -5.32 12.16 11.30
C VAL A 149 -4.24 13.24 11.22
N ILE A 150 -3.09 12.95 10.63
CA ILE A 150 -2.01 13.93 10.46
C ILE A 150 -2.00 14.58 9.08
N ALA A 151 -2.39 13.90 8.02
CA ALA A 151 -2.40 14.47 6.67
C ALA A 151 -3.31 15.71 6.56
N ILE A 152 -4.51 15.67 7.17
CA ILE A 152 -5.45 16.80 7.17
C ILE A 152 -4.87 18.04 7.87
N PRO A 153 -4.49 18.00 9.17
CA PRO A 153 -3.95 19.16 9.85
C PRO A 153 -2.61 19.61 9.27
N MET A 154 -1.79 18.70 8.75
CA MET A 154 -0.55 19.09 8.09
C MET A 154 -0.83 19.86 6.80
N ALA A 155 -1.80 19.46 5.99
CA ALA A 155 -2.20 20.22 4.80
C ALA A 155 -2.76 21.62 5.16
N ILE A 156 -3.52 21.71 6.25
CA ILE A 156 -3.96 23.00 6.81
C ILE A 156 -2.76 23.86 7.21
N LEU A 157 -1.80 23.28 7.96
CA LEU A 157 -0.60 23.99 8.41
C LEU A 157 0.27 24.47 7.23
N LEU A 158 0.43 23.65 6.19
CA LEU A 158 1.12 24.03 4.96
C LEU A 158 0.41 25.18 4.24
N SER A 159 -0.92 25.14 4.17
CA SER A 159 -1.72 26.21 3.55
C SER A 159 -1.62 27.51 4.33
N TRP A 160 -1.67 27.44 5.66
CA TRP A 160 -1.50 28.58 6.55
C TRP A 160 -0.09 29.16 6.44
N GLY A 161 0.94 28.33 6.45
CA GLY A 161 2.33 28.78 6.27
C GLY A 161 2.53 29.46 4.93
N TYR A 162 1.94 28.94 3.85
CA TYR A 162 1.97 29.57 2.54
C TYR A 162 1.27 30.94 2.53
N LEU A 163 0.09 31.05 3.12
CA LEU A 163 -0.65 32.30 3.25
C LEU A 163 0.12 33.33 4.07
N TYR A 164 0.73 32.92 5.18
CA TYR A 164 1.53 33.80 6.04
C TYR A 164 2.74 34.39 5.31
N ILE A 165 3.41 33.60 4.46
CA ILE A 165 4.61 34.03 3.74
C ILE A 165 4.27 34.86 2.49
N THR A 166 3.25 34.47 1.73
CA THR A 166 2.95 35.05 0.41
C THR A 166 1.81 36.07 0.43
N GLY A 167 0.99 36.08 1.49
CA GLY A 167 -0.24 36.86 1.55
C GLY A 167 -1.38 36.33 0.67
N GLN A 168 -1.20 35.18 -0.01
CA GLN A 168 -2.19 34.60 -0.91
C GLN A 168 -2.57 33.17 -0.50
N SER A 169 -3.81 32.76 -0.81
CA SER A 169 -4.23 31.38 -0.60
C SER A 169 -3.41 30.42 -1.47
N PHE A 170 -3.08 29.25 -0.94
CA PHE A 170 -2.28 28.24 -1.65
C PHE A 170 -3.03 27.68 -2.88
N ILE A 171 -4.33 27.47 -2.77
CA ILE A 171 -5.22 27.13 -3.89
C ILE A 171 -6.39 28.12 -3.92
N ASP A 172 -7.05 28.25 -5.07
CA ASP A 172 -8.26 29.06 -5.22
C ASP A 172 -9.51 28.27 -4.81
N ALA A 173 -10.63 28.98 -4.67
CA ALA A 173 -11.90 28.39 -4.26
C ALA A 173 -12.42 27.36 -5.29
N ASP A 174 -12.18 27.58 -6.58
CA ASP A 174 -12.59 26.65 -7.64
C ASP A 174 -11.83 25.32 -7.53
N LYS A 175 -10.51 25.37 -7.32
CA LYS A 175 -9.71 24.16 -7.08
C LYS A 175 -10.11 23.48 -5.78
N ALA A 176 -10.38 24.23 -4.72
CA ALA A 176 -10.84 23.67 -3.45
C ALA A 176 -12.16 22.89 -3.62
N ASN A 177 -13.14 23.48 -4.30
CA ASN A 177 -14.41 22.79 -4.60
C ASN A 177 -14.20 21.58 -5.51
N GLY A 178 -13.33 21.68 -6.52
CA GLY A 178 -12.96 20.54 -7.36
C GLY A 178 -12.34 19.37 -6.57
N LEU A 179 -11.44 19.66 -5.63
CA LEU A 179 -10.83 18.65 -4.75
C LEU A 179 -11.85 17.96 -3.83
N LEU A 180 -12.89 18.68 -3.40
CA LEU A 180 -13.98 18.10 -2.60
C LEU A 180 -14.94 17.27 -3.47
N ALA A 181 -15.28 17.78 -4.65
CA ALA A 181 -16.12 17.06 -5.62
C ALA A 181 -15.48 15.73 -6.03
N ASP A 182 -14.17 15.71 -6.20
CA ASP A 182 -13.34 14.54 -6.48
C ASP A 182 -13.45 13.40 -5.45
N ILE A 183 -13.90 13.71 -4.23
CA ILE A 183 -14.08 12.76 -3.12
C ILE A 183 -15.54 12.29 -3.02
N ASP A 184 -16.49 13.01 -3.64
CA ASP A 184 -17.92 12.69 -3.60
C ASP A 184 -18.14 11.24 -4.09
N PRO A 185 -18.69 10.35 -3.25
CA PRO A 185 -18.86 8.94 -3.58
C PRO A 185 -19.91 8.66 -4.66
N LEU A 186 -20.87 9.58 -4.88
CA LEU A 186 -21.99 9.38 -5.78
C LEU A 186 -21.70 9.93 -7.18
N HIS A 187 -21.09 11.12 -7.27
CA HIS A 187 -21.01 11.85 -8.53
C HIS A 187 -19.64 11.78 -9.22
N SER A 188 -18.56 11.53 -8.48
CA SER A 188 -17.19 11.63 -9.03
C SER A 188 -16.60 10.31 -9.55
N GLY A 189 -17.25 9.19 -9.26
CA GLY A 189 -16.65 7.86 -9.48
C GLY A 189 -15.49 7.54 -8.53
N SER A 190 -15.36 8.25 -7.40
CA SER A 190 -14.24 8.11 -6.45
C SER A 190 -13.99 6.67 -6.00
N VAL A 191 -15.05 5.86 -5.83
CA VAL A 191 -14.95 4.43 -5.46
C VAL A 191 -14.28 3.62 -6.57
N PHE A 192 -14.61 3.86 -7.83
CA PHE A 192 -13.99 3.17 -8.96
C PHE A 192 -12.50 3.49 -9.06
N TYR A 193 -12.14 4.78 -8.98
CA TYR A 193 -10.75 5.23 -8.96
C TYR A 193 -9.98 4.76 -7.71
N ALA A 194 -10.66 4.57 -6.58
CA ALA A 194 -10.09 3.93 -5.40
C ALA A 194 -9.80 2.44 -5.63
N GLY A 195 -10.61 1.76 -6.45
CA GLY A 195 -10.35 0.40 -6.90
C GLY A 195 -9.06 0.31 -7.72
N ILE A 196 -8.84 1.26 -8.65
CA ILE A 196 -7.59 1.35 -9.43
C ILE A 196 -6.38 1.53 -8.49
N ALA A 197 -6.48 2.41 -7.49
CA ALA A 197 -5.43 2.54 -6.47
C ALA A 197 -5.17 1.19 -5.75
N GLY A 198 -6.22 0.44 -5.44
CA GLY A 198 -6.15 -0.91 -4.88
C GLY A 198 -5.39 -1.89 -5.78
N VAL A 199 -5.60 -1.82 -7.11
CA VAL A 199 -4.83 -2.63 -8.07
C VAL A 199 -3.36 -2.20 -8.08
N CYS A 200 -3.06 -0.89 -8.09
CA CYS A 200 -1.69 -0.38 -8.03
C CYS A 200 -0.96 -0.83 -6.75
N LEU A 201 -1.66 -0.82 -5.61
CA LEU A 201 -1.15 -1.33 -4.33
C LEU A 201 -0.78 -2.81 -4.44
N PHE A 202 -1.69 -3.63 -4.97
CA PHE A 202 -1.45 -5.05 -5.20
C PHE A 202 -0.24 -5.29 -6.12
N LEU A 203 -0.19 -4.61 -7.27
CA LEU A 203 0.93 -4.71 -8.21
C LEU A 203 2.27 -4.31 -7.56
N SER A 204 2.27 -3.26 -6.73
CA SER A 204 3.46 -2.84 -6.01
C SER A 204 3.97 -3.90 -5.02
N GLY A 205 3.06 -4.67 -4.41
CA GLY A 205 3.41 -5.80 -3.55
C GLY A 205 4.07 -6.96 -4.32
N LEU A 206 3.56 -7.27 -5.52
CA LEU A 206 4.21 -8.26 -6.39
C LEU A 206 5.59 -7.79 -6.87
N ILE A 207 5.73 -6.51 -7.22
CA ILE A 207 7.00 -5.92 -7.62
C ILE A 207 8.02 -5.98 -6.47
N ALA A 208 7.57 -5.74 -5.23
CA ALA A 208 8.41 -5.86 -4.04
C ALA A 208 8.94 -7.29 -3.87
N GLY A 209 8.05 -8.29 -3.88
CA GLY A 209 8.46 -9.69 -3.75
C GLY A 209 9.35 -10.17 -4.91
N TYR A 210 9.15 -9.65 -6.12
CA TYR A 210 10.03 -9.92 -7.26
C TYR A 210 11.44 -9.37 -7.03
N HIS A 211 11.56 -8.13 -6.57
CA HIS A 211 12.85 -7.50 -6.30
C HIS A 211 13.58 -8.11 -5.10
N ASP A 212 12.86 -8.56 -4.06
CA ASP A 212 13.45 -9.33 -2.96
C ASP A 212 14.04 -10.66 -3.48
N ASN A 213 13.28 -11.38 -4.33
CA ASN A 213 13.79 -12.61 -4.95
C ASN A 213 14.99 -12.33 -5.87
N LEU A 214 14.95 -11.22 -6.61
CA LEU A 214 16.04 -10.80 -7.51
C LEU A 214 17.31 -10.43 -6.72
N ALA A 215 17.18 -9.78 -5.57
CA ALA A 215 18.30 -9.46 -4.68
C ALA A 215 19.04 -10.72 -4.22
N VAL A 216 18.29 -11.74 -3.80
CA VAL A 216 18.83 -13.03 -3.35
C VAL A 216 19.43 -13.80 -4.52
N TYR A 217 18.67 -13.97 -5.61
CA TYR A 217 19.09 -14.78 -6.77
C TYR A 217 20.35 -14.24 -7.44
N ASN A 218 20.40 -12.93 -7.69
CA ASN A 218 21.54 -12.30 -8.35
C ASN A 218 22.71 -11.98 -7.42
N LYS A 219 22.60 -12.32 -6.12
CA LYS A 219 23.60 -12.00 -5.11
C LYS A 219 23.98 -10.51 -5.16
N ILE A 220 22.96 -9.64 -5.23
CA ILE A 220 23.14 -8.19 -5.41
C ILE A 220 24.08 -7.59 -4.34
N PRO A 221 23.95 -7.91 -3.04
CA PRO A 221 24.87 -7.41 -2.02
C PRO A 221 26.33 -7.80 -2.29
N GLN A 222 26.58 -9.03 -2.73
CA GLN A 222 27.92 -9.51 -3.05
C GLN A 222 28.49 -8.80 -4.28
N ARG A 223 27.66 -8.54 -5.29
CA ARG A 223 28.06 -7.77 -6.49
C ARG A 223 28.40 -6.32 -6.14
N LEU A 224 27.56 -5.64 -5.36
CA LEU A 224 27.81 -4.28 -4.86
C LEU A 224 29.16 -4.19 -4.15
N ARG A 225 29.46 -5.15 -3.27
CA ARG A 225 30.75 -5.24 -2.58
C ARG A 225 31.94 -5.41 -3.53
N SER A 226 31.78 -6.04 -4.69
CA SER A 226 32.87 -6.27 -5.65
C SER A 226 33.21 -5.07 -6.55
N VAL A 227 32.37 -4.02 -6.58
CA VAL A 227 32.58 -2.87 -7.46
C VAL A 227 33.71 -1.98 -6.91
N LYS A 228 34.89 -2.04 -7.57
CA LYS A 228 36.10 -1.29 -7.17
C LYS A 228 35.87 0.23 -7.08
N LEU A 229 35.04 0.80 -7.96
CA LEU A 229 34.72 2.23 -7.92
C LEU A 229 33.95 2.61 -6.64
N LEU A 230 32.93 1.82 -6.28
CA LEU A 230 32.16 2.04 -5.06
C LEU A 230 33.01 1.85 -3.80
N GLN A 231 33.92 0.86 -3.80
CA GLN A 231 34.88 0.68 -2.71
C GLN A 231 35.78 1.91 -2.52
N LYS A 232 36.25 2.52 -3.62
CA LYS A 232 37.09 3.72 -3.57
C LYS A 232 36.32 4.97 -3.11
N VAL A 233 35.09 5.15 -3.57
CA VAL A 233 34.30 6.35 -3.28
C VAL A 233 33.68 6.32 -1.88
N LEU A 234 33.12 5.18 -1.47
CA LEU A 234 32.39 5.08 -0.20
C LEU A 234 33.25 4.52 0.94
N GLY A 235 34.31 3.78 0.62
CA GLY A 235 35.06 2.98 1.59
C GLY A 235 34.38 1.64 1.88
N ILE A 236 35.18 0.64 2.29
CA ILE A 236 34.75 -0.75 2.46
C ILE A 236 33.63 -0.87 3.52
N ALA A 237 33.78 -0.20 4.67
CA ALA A 237 32.82 -0.28 5.77
C ALA A 237 31.44 0.33 5.41
N ARG A 238 31.42 1.46 4.69
CA ARG A 238 30.14 2.07 4.26
C ARG A 238 29.50 1.27 3.14
N LEU A 239 30.29 0.77 2.19
CA LEU A 239 29.80 -0.10 1.13
C LEU A 239 29.18 -1.38 1.69
N ASP A 240 29.77 -1.96 2.74
CA ASP A 240 29.20 -3.15 3.39
C ASP A 240 27.84 -2.86 4.04
N ARG A 241 27.72 -1.72 4.74
CA ARG A 241 26.44 -1.28 5.32
C ARG A 241 25.38 -1.04 4.25
N ILE A 242 25.74 -0.38 3.15
CA ILE A 242 24.84 -0.13 2.01
C ILE A 242 24.43 -1.45 1.34
N ALA A 243 25.38 -2.35 1.10
CA ALA A 243 25.11 -3.65 0.49
C ALA A 243 24.17 -4.51 1.36
N ASN A 244 24.37 -4.50 2.68
CA ASN A 244 23.47 -5.17 3.63
C ASN A 244 22.08 -4.52 3.64
N TYR A 245 22.01 -3.18 3.66
CA TYR A 245 20.72 -2.48 3.62
C TYR A 245 19.96 -2.77 2.33
N ILE A 246 20.61 -2.66 1.16
CA ILE A 246 20.00 -2.97 -0.13
C ILE A 246 19.58 -4.44 -0.18
N GLY A 247 20.43 -5.37 0.29
CA GLY A 247 20.09 -6.79 0.32
C GLY A 247 18.81 -7.11 1.10
N ASN A 248 18.59 -6.40 2.21
CA ASN A 248 17.45 -6.62 3.08
C ASN A 248 16.22 -5.78 2.73
N ASN A 249 16.36 -4.73 1.91
CA ASN A 249 15.28 -3.77 1.64
C ASN A 249 15.04 -3.51 0.15
N LEU A 250 15.68 -4.22 -0.79
CA LEU A 250 15.52 -3.93 -2.22
C LEU A 250 14.06 -4.06 -2.68
N GLY A 251 13.35 -5.10 -2.24
CA GLY A 251 11.93 -5.25 -2.53
C GLY A 251 11.10 -4.13 -1.93
N ALA A 252 11.35 -3.76 -0.67
CA ALA A 252 10.65 -2.66 -0.03
C ALA A 252 10.91 -1.32 -0.74
N LEU A 253 12.14 -1.01 -1.11
CA LEU A 253 12.50 0.19 -1.87
C LEU A 253 11.85 0.23 -3.25
N ALA A 254 11.96 -0.87 -4.01
CA ALA A 254 11.35 -0.97 -5.34
C ALA A 254 9.83 -0.89 -5.25
N GLY A 255 9.20 -1.66 -4.37
CA GLY A 255 7.74 -1.61 -4.16
C GLY A 255 7.25 -0.22 -3.76
N ASN A 256 7.99 0.51 -2.91
CA ASN A 256 7.68 1.89 -2.56
C ASN A 256 7.79 2.84 -3.75
N PHE A 257 8.88 2.75 -4.51
CA PHE A 257 9.09 3.57 -5.69
C PHE A 257 8.03 3.32 -6.77
N TYR A 258 7.84 2.06 -7.17
CA TYR A 258 6.88 1.69 -8.21
C TYR A 258 5.44 1.94 -7.78
N PHE A 259 5.11 1.84 -6.49
CA PHE A 259 3.80 2.28 -6.01
C PHE A 259 3.57 3.77 -6.32
N GLY A 260 4.56 4.62 -6.04
CA GLY A 260 4.48 6.04 -6.37
C GLY A 260 4.40 6.31 -7.87
N CYS A 261 5.19 5.59 -8.66
CA CYS A 261 5.14 5.71 -10.13
C CYS A 261 3.80 5.26 -10.70
N LEU A 262 3.20 4.19 -10.18
CA LEU A 262 1.86 3.76 -10.59
C LEU A 262 0.82 4.83 -10.19
N LEU A 263 0.87 5.36 -8.98
CA LEU A 263 -0.05 6.42 -8.55
C LEU A 263 0.09 7.71 -9.39
N GLY A 264 1.32 8.11 -9.72
CA GLY A 264 1.59 9.35 -10.45
C GLY A 264 1.44 9.23 -11.96
N GLY A 265 1.71 8.04 -12.52
CA GLY A 265 1.68 7.79 -13.96
C GLY A 265 0.31 7.42 -14.51
N MET A 266 -0.62 6.94 -13.68
CA MET A 266 -1.94 6.54 -14.16
C MET A 266 -2.78 7.69 -14.72
N SER A 267 -2.60 8.93 -14.23
CA SER A 267 -3.23 10.10 -14.85
C SER A 267 -2.72 10.34 -16.28
N ALA A 268 -1.42 10.17 -16.52
CA ALA A 268 -0.85 10.27 -17.86
C ALA A 268 -1.33 9.13 -18.78
N ILE A 269 -1.47 7.91 -18.25
CA ILE A 269 -2.05 6.78 -18.98
C ILE A 269 -3.51 7.07 -19.36
N GLY A 270 -4.29 7.69 -18.46
CA GLY A 270 -5.65 8.17 -18.75
C GLY A 270 -5.71 9.09 -19.96
N ILE A 271 -4.90 10.15 -19.92
CA ILE A 271 -4.83 11.13 -21.01
C ILE A 271 -4.43 10.46 -22.33
N LEU A 272 -3.43 9.58 -22.32
CA LEU A 272 -2.97 8.87 -23.53
C LEU A 272 -4.01 7.92 -24.12
N LEU A 273 -4.83 7.28 -23.28
CA LEU A 273 -5.88 6.36 -23.70
C LEU A 273 -7.22 7.05 -23.97
N GLY A 274 -7.31 8.38 -23.75
CA GLY A 274 -8.57 9.12 -23.85
C GLY A 274 -9.61 8.74 -22.80
N LEU A 275 -9.17 8.11 -21.70
CA LEU A 275 -10.03 7.67 -20.60
C LEU A 275 -9.80 8.59 -19.39
N PRO A 276 -10.85 8.94 -18.62
CA PRO A 276 -10.71 9.78 -17.44
C PRO A 276 -10.10 9.00 -16.26
N PHE A 277 -8.93 8.37 -16.43
CA PHE A 277 -8.27 7.66 -15.33
C PHE A 277 -7.71 8.67 -14.32
N ASP A 278 -8.30 8.66 -13.13
CA ASP A 278 -7.73 9.28 -11.93
C ASP A 278 -7.55 8.21 -10.85
N ILE A 279 -6.82 8.55 -9.78
CA ILE A 279 -6.63 7.67 -8.63
C ILE A 279 -7.03 8.40 -7.35
N ARG A 280 -7.88 7.71 -6.57
CA ARG A 280 -8.22 8.10 -5.20
C ARG A 280 -7.53 7.18 -4.22
N HIS A 281 -6.52 7.71 -3.54
CA HIS A 281 -5.86 7.03 -2.45
C HIS A 281 -6.13 7.79 -1.16
N ILE A 282 -6.59 7.08 -0.13
CA ILE A 282 -7.08 7.66 1.13
C ILE A 282 -6.17 8.76 1.69
N SER A 283 -4.87 8.50 1.83
CA SER A 283 -3.95 9.49 2.44
C SER A 283 -3.80 10.78 1.61
N PHE A 284 -3.84 10.71 0.28
CA PHE A 284 -3.78 11.90 -0.57
C PHE A 284 -5.12 12.64 -0.57
N SER A 285 -6.24 11.91 -0.67
CA SER A 285 -7.58 12.49 -0.58
C SER A 285 -7.77 13.24 0.74
N SER A 286 -7.27 12.71 1.86
CA SER A 286 -7.31 13.40 3.15
C SER A 286 -6.50 14.69 3.17
N ALA A 287 -5.29 14.72 2.57
CA ALA A 287 -4.53 15.96 2.44
C ALA A 287 -5.30 16.99 1.59
N PHE A 288 -5.95 16.57 0.50
CA PHE A 288 -6.76 17.46 -0.34
C PHE A 288 -7.96 18.05 0.40
N VAL A 289 -8.64 17.28 1.26
CA VAL A 289 -9.67 17.83 2.17
C VAL A 289 -9.08 18.91 3.06
N GLY A 290 -7.88 18.71 3.61
CA GLY A 290 -7.21 19.72 4.44
C GLY A 290 -6.92 21.03 3.68
N PHE A 291 -6.36 20.94 2.47
CA PHE A 291 -6.12 22.11 1.60
C PHE A 291 -7.43 22.84 1.26
N ALA A 292 -8.48 22.09 0.88
CA ALA A 292 -9.77 22.67 0.51
C ALA A 292 -10.48 23.31 1.71
N SER A 293 -10.44 22.66 2.89
CA SER A 293 -11.07 23.18 4.11
C SER A 293 -10.47 24.50 4.55
N PHE A 294 -9.13 24.62 4.52
CA PHE A 294 -8.46 25.88 4.85
C PHE A 294 -8.76 26.98 3.85
N THR A 295 -8.76 26.66 2.55
CA THR A 295 -9.02 27.64 1.48
C THR A 295 -10.44 28.20 1.53
N LEU A 296 -11.40 27.39 1.98
CA LEU A 296 -12.79 27.78 2.13
C LEU A 296 -13.09 28.35 3.52
N ASP A 297 -12.06 28.79 4.26
CA ASP A 297 -12.16 29.37 5.61
C ASP A 297 -12.95 28.49 6.60
N PHE A 298 -12.88 27.17 6.43
CA PHE A 298 -13.67 26.18 7.16
C PHE A 298 -15.20 26.38 7.06
N ALA A 299 -15.68 27.18 6.11
CA ALA A 299 -17.10 27.43 5.83
C ALA A 299 -17.77 26.28 5.04
N LEU A 300 -17.45 25.03 5.40
CA LEU A 300 -18.05 23.85 4.80
C LEU A 300 -19.42 23.58 5.44
N SER A 301 -20.42 23.30 4.60
CA SER A 301 -21.71 22.82 5.09
C SER A 301 -21.55 21.48 5.82
N TRP A 302 -22.41 21.20 6.80
CA TRP A 302 -22.36 19.92 7.52
C TRP A 302 -22.57 18.73 6.55
N GLN A 303 -23.36 18.93 5.49
CA GLN A 303 -23.55 17.96 4.42
C GLN A 303 -22.25 17.68 3.68
N THR A 304 -21.50 18.71 3.30
CA THR A 304 -20.20 18.57 2.62
C THR A 304 -19.21 17.80 3.49
N VAL A 305 -19.16 18.10 4.80
CA VAL A 305 -18.31 17.38 5.75
C VAL A 305 -18.73 15.91 5.85
N ALA A 306 -20.03 15.64 5.94
CA ALA A 306 -20.56 14.27 5.98
C ALA A 306 -20.22 13.48 4.70
N TYR A 307 -20.42 14.09 3.51
CA TYR A 307 -20.06 13.47 2.24
C TYR A 307 -18.56 13.21 2.11
N CYS A 308 -17.71 14.15 2.56
CA CYS A 308 -16.26 13.93 2.57
C CYS A 308 -15.88 12.79 3.52
N ALA A 309 -16.47 12.72 4.71
CA ALA A 309 -16.21 11.64 5.66
C ALA A 309 -16.60 10.27 5.09
N VAL A 310 -17.80 10.17 4.49
CA VAL A 310 -18.27 8.94 3.83
C VAL A 310 -17.39 8.60 2.62
N GLY A 311 -17.04 9.59 1.79
CA GLY A 311 -16.18 9.42 0.62
C GLY A 311 -14.78 8.92 0.99
N LEU A 312 -14.13 9.54 1.98
CA LEU A 312 -12.84 9.07 2.50
C LEU A 312 -12.95 7.65 3.08
N GLY A 313 -14.02 7.36 3.82
CA GLY A 313 -14.29 6.01 4.35
C GLY A 313 -14.40 4.97 3.24
N LEU A 314 -15.18 5.26 2.18
CA LEU A 314 -15.34 4.37 1.03
C LEU A 314 -14.04 4.21 0.26
N ILE A 315 -13.28 5.28 0.01
CA ILE A 315 -11.96 5.21 -0.64
C ILE A 315 -11.04 4.28 0.16
N ALA A 316 -10.97 4.45 1.49
CA ALA A 316 -10.14 3.62 2.36
C ALA A 316 -10.52 2.15 2.31
N ILE A 317 -11.82 1.85 2.43
CA ILE A 317 -12.35 0.48 2.36
C ILE A 317 -12.07 -0.14 1.00
N THR A 318 -12.26 0.60 -0.10
CA THR A 318 -12.03 0.09 -1.45
C THR A 318 -10.55 -0.13 -1.75
N ASN A 319 -9.66 0.80 -1.36
CA ASN A 319 -8.20 0.63 -1.49
C ASN A 319 -7.76 -0.67 -0.80
N LEU A 320 -8.24 -0.92 0.42
CA LEU A 320 -7.92 -2.11 1.21
C LEU A 320 -8.55 -3.39 0.60
N THR A 321 -9.83 -3.36 0.29
CA THR A 321 -10.58 -4.54 -0.14
C THR A 321 -10.09 -5.04 -1.49
N VAL A 322 -9.87 -4.15 -2.46
CA VAL A 322 -9.42 -4.53 -3.80
C VAL A 322 -7.99 -5.07 -3.75
N SER A 323 -7.07 -4.38 -3.07
CA SER A 323 -5.67 -4.83 -2.96
C SER A 323 -5.56 -6.18 -2.23
N PHE A 324 -6.25 -6.34 -1.10
CA PHE A 324 -6.26 -7.58 -0.33
C PHE A 324 -6.90 -8.74 -1.11
N SER A 325 -8.04 -8.51 -1.75
CA SER A 325 -8.75 -9.57 -2.49
C SER A 325 -7.94 -10.08 -3.68
N LEU A 326 -7.27 -9.20 -4.42
CA LEU A 326 -6.38 -9.57 -5.53
C LEU A 326 -5.17 -10.35 -5.04
N ALA A 327 -4.54 -9.89 -3.96
CA ALA A 327 -3.40 -10.59 -3.38
C ALA A 327 -3.77 -11.98 -2.87
N LEU A 328 -4.89 -12.08 -2.15
CA LEU A 328 -5.40 -13.35 -1.65
C LEU A 328 -5.75 -14.28 -2.81
N TYR A 329 -6.42 -13.77 -3.84
CA TYR A 329 -6.74 -14.54 -5.03
C TYR A 329 -5.48 -15.12 -5.69
N VAL A 330 -4.45 -14.30 -5.92
CA VAL A 330 -3.19 -14.74 -6.55
C VAL A 330 -2.44 -15.72 -5.66
N ALA A 331 -2.34 -15.45 -4.36
CA ALA A 331 -1.66 -16.32 -3.41
C ALA A 331 -2.32 -17.71 -3.35
N MET A 332 -3.66 -17.75 -3.25
CA MET A 332 -4.43 -19.00 -3.24
C MET A 332 -4.33 -19.75 -4.57
N LYS A 333 -4.37 -19.04 -5.70
CA LYS A 333 -4.23 -19.63 -7.03
C LYS A 333 -2.85 -20.23 -7.24
N SER A 334 -1.80 -19.57 -6.77
CA SER A 334 -0.41 -20.03 -6.89
C SER A 334 -0.12 -21.33 -6.13
N ARG A 335 -0.96 -21.68 -5.14
CA ARG A 335 -0.86 -22.89 -4.33
C ARG A 335 -1.91 -23.96 -4.65
N LYS A 336 -2.62 -23.82 -5.79
CA LYS A 336 -3.61 -24.80 -6.29
C LYS A 336 -4.70 -25.20 -5.27
N VAL A 337 -5.11 -24.27 -4.38
CA VAL A 337 -6.15 -24.53 -3.37
C VAL A 337 -7.49 -24.86 -4.05
N ARG A 338 -8.17 -25.91 -3.61
CA ARG A 338 -9.42 -26.38 -4.26
C ARG A 338 -10.58 -25.43 -4.01
N PHE A 339 -11.45 -25.25 -4.99
CA PHE A 339 -12.60 -24.31 -4.96
C PHE A 339 -13.56 -24.54 -3.77
N GLY A 340 -13.69 -25.78 -3.27
CA GLY A 340 -14.50 -26.09 -2.08
C GLY A 340 -13.92 -25.53 -0.77
N GLN A 341 -12.59 -25.50 -0.64
CA GLN A 341 -11.89 -24.92 0.52
C GLN A 341 -12.05 -23.39 0.54
N TRP A 342 -12.07 -22.76 -0.64
CA TRP A 342 -12.30 -21.33 -0.80
C TRP A 342 -13.64 -20.87 -0.22
N ARG A 343 -14.75 -21.56 -0.55
CA ARG A 343 -16.08 -21.21 -0.04
C ARG A 343 -16.17 -21.35 1.48
N LEU A 344 -15.54 -22.39 2.04
CA LEU A 344 -15.51 -22.63 3.48
C LEU A 344 -14.73 -21.54 4.22
N PHE A 345 -13.59 -21.14 3.67
CA PHE A 345 -12.75 -20.06 4.18
C PHE A 345 -13.51 -18.72 4.19
N ILE A 346 -14.10 -18.31 3.07
CA ILE A 346 -14.86 -17.05 2.99
C ILE A 346 -16.05 -17.06 3.96
N LYS A 347 -16.76 -18.18 4.09
CA LYS A 347 -17.86 -18.32 5.05
C LYS A 347 -17.36 -18.19 6.50
N SER A 348 -16.21 -18.78 6.82
CA SER A 348 -15.62 -18.73 8.16
C SER A 348 -15.13 -17.32 8.51
N LEU A 349 -14.52 -16.63 7.55
CA LEU A 349 -14.12 -15.23 7.69
C LEU A 349 -15.33 -14.33 7.90
N ALA A 350 -16.37 -14.45 7.06
CA ALA A 350 -17.60 -13.67 7.19
C ALA A 350 -18.29 -13.90 8.55
N LYS A 351 -18.34 -15.16 9.01
CA LYS A 351 -18.87 -15.51 10.33
C LYS A 351 -18.07 -14.83 11.45
N ARG A 352 -16.74 -14.91 11.42
CA ARG A 352 -15.86 -14.30 12.44
C ARG A 352 -15.93 -12.78 12.47
N VAL A 353 -16.00 -12.12 11.32
CA VAL A 353 -16.20 -10.67 11.22
C VAL A 353 -17.53 -10.25 11.86
N ASN A 354 -18.59 -11.03 11.66
CA ASN A 354 -19.91 -10.73 12.21
C ASN A 354 -20.02 -11.03 13.72
N GLU A 355 -19.40 -12.11 14.19
CA GLU A 355 -19.45 -12.53 15.60
C GLU A 355 -18.49 -11.71 16.49
N HIS A 356 -17.35 -11.27 15.95
CA HIS A 356 -16.31 -10.58 16.71
C HIS A 356 -15.74 -9.35 15.98
N PRO A 357 -16.57 -8.35 15.59
CA PRO A 357 -16.09 -7.18 14.85
C PRO A 357 -15.03 -6.39 15.62
N GLY A 358 -15.09 -6.40 16.96
CA GLY A 358 -14.12 -5.74 17.82
C GLY A 358 -12.70 -6.30 17.71
N GLU A 359 -12.51 -7.58 17.35
CA GLU A 359 -11.18 -8.19 17.15
C GLU A 359 -10.45 -7.61 15.93
N PHE A 360 -11.21 -7.15 14.92
CA PHE A 360 -10.68 -6.56 13.69
C PHE A 360 -10.33 -5.08 13.84
N ILE A 361 -10.80 -4.44 14.92
CA ILE A 361 -10.62 -3.00 15.15
C ILE A 361 -9.67 -2.77 16.32
N PHE A 362 -9.82 -3.50 17.43
CA PHE A 362 -9.08 -3.26 18.67
C PHE A 362 -8.15 -4.41 19.03
N PRO A 363 -6.92 -4.11 19.49
CA PRO A 363 -5.98 -5.12 19.95
C PRO A 363 -6.47 -5.77 21.25
N PRO A 364 -6.20 -7.08 21.47
CA PRO A 364 -6.49 -7.73 22.73
C PRO A 364 -5.72 -7.08 23.90
N LYS A 365 -6.30 -7.12 25.11
CA LYS A 365 -5.69 -6.50 26.32
C LYS A 365 -4.41 -7.20 26.79
N LYS A 366 -4.20 -8.47 26.41
CA LYS A 366 -2.99 -9.26 26.70
C LYS A 366 -2.47 -9.86 25.41
N ALA A 367 -1.15 -9.94 25.26
CA ALA A 367 -0.50 -10.65 24.17
C ALA A 367 -0.94 -12.12 24.22
N LYS A 368 -1.42 -12.66 23.09
CA LYS A 368 -1.59 -14.12 22.96
C LYS A 368 -0.18 -14.70 22.81
N PRO A 369 0.28 -15.63 23.67
CA PRO A 369 1.54 -16.32 23.46
C PRO A 369 1.49 -17.04 22.10
N LEU A 370 2.58 -16.99 21.33
CA LEU A 370 2.67 -17.60 20.00
C LEU A 370 2.68 -19.14 20.03
N ASP A 371 2.64 -19.79 21.21
CA ASP A 371 2.98 -21.22 21.35
C ASP A 371 1.89 -22.13 21.97
N GLU A 372 0.63 -21.71 22.09
CA GLU A 372 -0.40 -22.56 22.76
C GLU A 372 -1.44 -23.22 21.85
N GLU A 373 -1.20 -23.30 20.54
CA GLU A 373 -1.95 -24.22 19.67
C GLU A 373 -1.03 -25.00 18.73
N ALA A 374 0.00 -25.65 19.28
CA ALA A 374 0.65 -26.80 18.63
C ALA A 374 -0.38 -27.93 18.44
#